data_AF-W0ISV8-F1
#
_entry.id   AF-W0ISV8-F1
#
_cell.length_a   1.000
_cell.length_b   1.000
_cell.length_c   1.000
_cell.angle_alpha   90.00
_cell.angle_beta   90.00
_cell.angle_gamma   90.00
#
_symmetry.space_group_name_H-M   'P 1'
#
loop_
_entity.id
_entity.type
_entity.pdbx_description
1 polymer ?
#
loop_
_entity_poly.entity_id
_entity_poly.type
_entity_poly.pdbx_seq_one_letter_code
_entity_poly.pdbx_strand_id
1 'polypeptide(L)'
;MPMNTPPCITAAAPAVSCITQHHASTPATASSALTDIHGLRTCGIFPAGCEPSIRTLREWTKLRRIPHYKVGHFVWFEPHEVMTHIRTRLKVPARS
;
A
#
# COMPACT_ATOMS: atom_id res chain seq x y z
N MET A 1 49.75 -12.23 -51.91
CA MET A 1 49.45 -11.25 -50.85
C MET A 1 48.86 -12.04 -49.68
N PRO A 2 49.45 -11.97 -48.47
CA PRO A 2 49.16 -12.91 -47.39
C PRO A 2 47.74 -12.81 -46.83
N MET A 3 47.23 -13.98 -46.49
CA MET A 3 45.98 -14.30 -45.81
C MET A 3 46.09 -13.85 -44.35
N ASN A 4 45.16 -13.00 -43.88
CA ASN A 4 45.03 -12.68 -42.47
C ASN A 4 43.57 -12.85 -42.03
N THR A 5 43.31 -14.02 -41.48
CA THR A 5 42.15 -14.38 -40.68
C THR A 5 42.37 -13.88 -39.25
N PRO A 6 41.47 -13.09 -38.64
CA PRO A 6 41.43 -12.95 -37.19
C PRO A 6 40.61 -14.08 -36.52
N PRO A 7 41.01 -14.54 -35.33
CA PRO A 7 40.47 -15.72 -34.67
C PRO A 7 39.15 -15.50 -33.94
N CYS A 8 38.40 -16.58 -33.80
CA CYS A 8 37.30 -16.76 -32.86
C CYS A 8 37.79 -16.68 -31.41
N ILE A 9 37.05 -15.97 -30.54
CA ILE A 9 37.00 -16.24 -29.08
C ILE A 9 35.71 -15.66 -28.46
N THR A 10 34.80 -16.58 -28.14
CA THR A 10 34.09 -16.80 -26.87
C THR A 10 33.68 -15.63 -25.97
N ALA A 11 32.35 -15.52 -25.84
CA ALA A 11 31.53 -15.33 -24.63
C ALA A 11 31.85 -14.20 -23.63
N ALA A 12 30.84 -13.36 -23.42
CA ALA A 12 30.15 -13.26 -22.13
C ALA A 12 28.87 -12.42 -22.29
N ALA A 13 27.72 -13.07 -22.15
CA ALA A 13 26.44 -12.39 -21.97
C ALA A 13 26.38 -11.81 -20.55
N PRO A 14 26.06 -10.52 -20.36
CA PRO A 14 25.47 -10.09 -19.12
C PRO A 14 23.99 -10.46 -19.16
N ALA A 15 23.64 -11.54 -18.45
CA ALA A 15 22.29 -11.77 -17.97
C ALA A 15 21.95 -10.61 -17.01
N VAL A 16 21.42 -9.52 -17.55
CA VAL A 16 20.82 -8.47 -16.72
C VAL A 16 19.51 -9.03 -16.21
N SER A 17 19.58 -9.49 -14.97
CA SER A 17 18.51 -10.10 -14.21
C SER A 17 17.22 -9.29 -14.36
N CYS A 18 16.21 -9.93 -14.95
CA CYS A 18 14.82 -9.54 -14.84
C CYS A 18 14.39 -9.73 -13.39
N ILE A 19 14.65 -8.72 -12.55
CA ILE A 19 13.98 -8.63 -11.26
C ILE A 19 12.84 -7.65 -11.42
N THR A 20 11.67 -8.25 -11.61
CA THR A 20 10.35 -7.69 -11.38
C THR A 20 10.40 -6.64 -10.29
N GLN A 21 10.11 -5.39 -10.64
CA GLN A 21 9.85 -4.36 -9.64
C GLN A 21 8.46 -4.64 -9.05
N HIS A 22 8.40 -5.61 -8.13
CA HIS A 22 7.29 -5.74 -7.21
C HIS A 22 7.26 -4.45 -6.39
N HIS A 23 6.15 -3.74 -6.51
CA HIS A 23 5.72 -2.61 -5.71
C HIS A 23 6.34 -2.66 -4.29
N ALA A 24 7.43 -1.93 -4.09
CA ALA A 24 7.98 -1.70 -2.77
C ALA A 24 7.03 -0.73 -2.06
N SER A 25 5.98 -1.30 -1.47
CA SER A 25 5.27 -0.65 -0.38
C SER A 25 6.27 -0.55 0.75
N THR A 26 7.09 0.51 0.74
CA THR A 26 7.83 0.97 1.90
C THR A 26 6.84 0.96 3.06
N PRO A 27 7.04 0.17 4.13
CA PRO A 27 6.25 0.34 5.33
C PRO A 27 6.70 1.68 5.91
N ALA A 28 6.09 2.76 5.44
CA ALA A 28 6.18 4.05 6.09
C ALA A 28 5.80 3.77 7.53
N THR A 29 6.80 3.86 8.40
CA THR A 29 6.68 3.80 9.85
C THR A 29 5.37 4.49 10.19
N ALA A 30 4.39 3.71 10.65
CA ALA A 30 3.08 4.22 11.04
C ALA A 30 3.28 5.08 12.27
N SER A 31 3.83 6.28 12.08
CA SER A 31 3.76 7.36 13.03
C SER A 31 2.28 7.49 13.37
N SER A 32 1.96 7.49 14.66
CA SER A 32 0.61 7.67 15.23
C SER A 32 0.07 9.08 14.93
N ALA A 33 0.04 9.44 13.65
CA ALA A 33 -0.41 10.71 13.15
C ALA A 33 -1.91 10.58 12.95
N LEU A 34 -2.65 11.39 13.70
CA LEU A 34 -4.08 11.56 13.51
C LEU A 34 -4.32 12.17 12.13
N THR A 35 -5.18 11.54 11.35
CA THR A 35 -5.57 11.99 10.01
C THR A 35 -7.06 12.29 9.94
N ASP A 36 -7.44 13.14 9.00
CA ASP A 36 -8.83 13.36 8.64
C ASP A 36 -9.37 12.22 7.75
N ILE A 37 -10.65 12.30 7.38
CA ILE A 37 -11.32 11.27 6.58
C ILE A 37 -10.72 11.12 5.16
N HIS A 38 -10.15 12.19 4.59
CA HIS A 38 -9.50 12.12 3.29
C HIS A 38 -8.15 11.41 3.40
N GLY A 39 -7.34 11.76 4.39
CA GLY A 39 -6.08 11.07 4.62
C GLY A 39 -6.26 9.61 5.03
N LEU A 40 -7.34 9.25 5.76
CA LEU A 40 -7.67 7.84 6.03
C LEU A 40 -7.89 7.03 4.76
N ARG A 41 -8.52 7.63 3.74
CA ARG A 41 -8.75 6.98 2.44
C ARG A 41 -7.45 6.79 1.66
N THR A 42 -6.54 7.78 1.68
CA THR A 42 -5.28 7.76 0.91
C THR A 42 -4.11 7.13 1.66
N CYS A 43 -4.28 6.80 2.94
CA CYS A 43 -3.26 6.20 3.81
C CYS A 43 -2.77 4.81 3.35
N GLY A 44 -3.47 4.14 2.42
CA GLY A 44 -3.06 2.83 1.93
C GLY A 44 -3.35 1.68 2.91
N ILE A 45 -4.22 1.88 3.89
CA ILE A 45 -4.73 0.81 4.76
C ILE A 45 -5.70 -0.13 4.04
N PHE A 46 -6.28 0.35 2.94
CA PHE A 46 -7.19 -0.40 2.08
C PHE A 46 -6.42 -0.91 0.85
N PRO A 47 -6.73 -2.12 0.35
CA PRO A 47 -6.12 -2.62 -0.88
C PRO A 47 -6.51 -1.75 -2.08
N ALA A 48 -5.57 -1.58 -3.00
CA ALA A 48 -5.74 -0.73 -4.18
C ALA A 48 -6.98 -1.13 -4.98
N GLY A 49 -7.85 -0.16 -5.32
CA GLY A 49 -9.10 -0.39 -6.05
C GLY A 49 -10.25 -0.92 -5.19
N CYS A 50 -10.02 -1.14 -3.90
CA CYS A 50 -11.04 -1.52 -2.92
C CYS A 50 -11.18 -0.46 -1.81
N GLU A 51 -10.74 0.77 -2.07
CA GLU A 51 -10.86 1.86 -1.11
C GLU A 51 -12.33 2.27 -0.93
N PRO A 52 -12.83 2.33 0.31
CA PRO A 52 -14.18 2.81 0.56
C PRO A 52 -14.32 4.28 0.14
N SER A 53 -15.51 4.63 -0.34
CA SER A 53 -15.84 6.02 -0.60
C SER A 53 -15.86 6.83 0.70
N ILE A 54 -15.68 8.15 0.61
CA ILE A 54 -15.79 9.05 1.77
C ILE A 54 -17.17 8.91 2.44
N ARG A 55 -18.23 8.73 1.65
CA ARG A 55 -19.59 8.49 2.19
C ARG A 55 -19.63 7.23 3.05
N THR A 56 -19.05 6.15 2.57
CA THR A 56 -18.95 4.87 3.29
C THR A 56 -18.18 5.04 4.61
N LEU A 57 -17.05 5.75 4.59
CA LEU A 57 -16.28 6.04 5.80
C LEU A 57 -17.09 6.86 6.83
N ARG A 58 -17.90 7.83 6.37
CA ARG A 58 -18.81 8.60 7.25
C ARG A 58 -19.88 7.70 7.86
N GLU A 59 -20.48 6.81 7.07
CA GLU A 59 -21.47 5.85 7.57
C GLU A 59 -20.85 4.90 8.59
N TRP A 60 -19.65 4.38 8.34
CA TRP A 60 -18.92 3.55 9.31
C TRP A 60 -18.60 4.31 10.60
N THR A 61 -18.24 5.59 10.51
CA THR A 61 -18.02 6.45 11.67
C THR A 61 -19.31 6.64 12.47
N LYS A 62 -20.44 6.95 11.79
CA LYS A 62 -21.76 7.10 12.44
C LYS A 62 -22.20 5.82 13.15
N LEU A 63 -21.98 4.68 12.52
CA LEU A 63 -22.31 3.34 13.05
C LEU A 63 -21.27 2.83 14.05
N ARG A 64 -20.23 3.60 14.37
CA ARG A 64 -19.11 3.20 15.25
C ARG A 64 -18.44 1.87 14.83
N ARG A 65 -18.39 1.62 13.51
CA ARG A 65 -17.73 0.43 12.92
C ARG A 65 -16.22 0.57 12.79
N ILE A 66 -15.71 1.80 12.91
CA ILE A 66 -14.28 2.10 12.92
C ILE A 66 -13.93 2.98 14.14
N PRO A 67 -12.74 2.79 14.73
CA PRO A 67 -12.21 3.68 15.76
C PRO A 67 -12.08 5.11 15.24
N HIS A 68 -12.42 6.10 16.08
CA HIS A 68 -12.29 7.51 15.76
C HIS A 68 -12.21 8.35 17.03
N TYR A 69 -11.50 9.47 16.94
CA TYR A 69 -11.34 10.45 18.02
C TYR A 69 -12.13 11.70 17.68
N LYS A 70 -13.05 12.11 18.57
CA LYS A 70 -13.81 13.35 18.40
C LYS A 70 -13.18 14.46 19.25
N VAL A 71 -12.77 15.54 18.59
CA VAL A 71 -12.28 16.76 19.23
C VAL A 71 -13.19 17.90 18.81
N GLY A 72 -14.16 18.22 19.67
CA GLY A 72 -15.27 19.11 19.32
C GLY A 72 -16.10 18.56 18.16
N HIS A 73 -16.15 19.31 17.05
CA HIS A 73 -16.84 18.92 15.82
C HIS A 73 -15.94 18.18 14.82
N PHE A 74 -14.63 18.13 15.08
CA PHE A 74 -13.69 17.42 14.24
C PHE A 74 -13.62 15.93 14.60
N VAL A 75 -13.47 15.11 13.57
CA VAL A 75 -13.27 13.67 13.70
C VAL A 75 -11.91 13.33 13.12
N TRP A 76 -11.09 12.72 13.96
CA TRP A 76 -9.74 12.28 13.64
C TRP A 76 -9.66 10.77 13.69
N PHE A 77 -8.79 10.20 12.86
CA PHE A 77 -8.59 8.77 12.74
C PHE A 77 -7.12 8.47 12.90
N GLU A 78 -6.79 7.43 13.66
CA GLU A 78 -5.46 6.87 13.65
C GLU A 78 -5.41 5.71 12.65
N PRO A 79 -4.63 5.81 11.55
CA PRO A 79 -4.71 4.80 10.51
C PRO A 79 -4.30 3.40 10.96
N HIS A 80 -3.32 3.30 11.87
CA HIS A 80 -2.86 2.01 12.39
C HIS A 80 -3.93 1.31 13.24
N GLU A 81 -4.65 2.08 14.07
CA GLU A 81 -5.76 1.58 14.88
C GLU A 81 -6.91 1.11 13.98
N VAL A 82 -7.29 1.92 13.00
CA VAL A 82 -8.34 1.58 12.04
C VAL A 82 -7.95 0.35 11.22
N MET A 83 -6.71 0.26 10.75
CA MET A 83 -6.17 -0.89 10.02
C MET A 83 -6.26 -2.18 10.85
N THR A 84 -5.84 -2.11 12.11
CA THR A 84 -5.88 -3.24 13.04
C THR A 84 -7.33 -3.65 13.32
N HIS A 85 -8.22 -2.67 13.54
CA HIS A 85 -9.64 -2.92 13.77
C HIS A 85 -10.30 -3.58 12.56
N ILE A 86 -10.00 -3.09 11.35
CA ILE A 86 -10.53 -3.67 10.12
C ILE A 86 -10.03 -5.11 9.98
N ARG A 87 -8.71 -5.35 10.06
CA ARG A 87 -8.14 -6.71 9.92
C ARG A 87 -8.68 -7.71 10.94
N THR A 88 -9.00 -7.26 12.14
CA THR A 88 -9.46 -8.15 13.23
C THR A 88 -10.97 -8.35 13.28
N ARG A 89 -11.76 -7.31 12.98
CA ARG A 89 -13.23 -7.31 13.18
C ARG A 89 -13.99 -7.33 11.87
N LEU A 90 -13.47 -6.72 10.83
CA LEU A 90 -14.00 -6.75 9.48
C LEU A 90 -13.21 -7.81 8.71
N LYS A 91 -13.63 -9.08 8.83
CA LYS A 91 -13.18 -10.15 7.93
C LYS A 91 -13.52 -9.77 6.48
N VAL A 92 -12.71 -8.92 5.86
CA VAL A 92 -12.65 -8.76 4.41
C VAL A 92 -11.88 -9.98 3.94
N PRO A 93 -12.52 -10.96 3.27
CA PRO A 93 -11.79 -12.08 2.73
C PRO A 93 -10.70 -11.51 1.81
N ALA A 94 -9.44 -11.80 2.11
CA ALA A 94 -8.37 -11.56 1.17
C ALA A 94 -8.73 -12.39 -0.08
N ARG A 95 -9.15 -11.73 -1.16
CA ARG A 95 -9.32 -12.43 -2.44
C ARG A 95 -7.91 -12.83 -2.86
N SER A 96 -7.73 -14.14 -2.97
CA SER A 96 -6.50 -14.81 -3.38
C SER A 96 -6.13 -14.46 -4.80
#